data_AF-A0AAU2IFY3-F1
#
_entry.id   AF-A0AAU2IFY3-F1
#
_cell.length_a   1.000
_cell.length_b   1.000
_cell.length_c   1.000
_cell.angle_alpha   90.00
_cell.angle_beta   90.00
_cell.angle_gamma   90.00
#
_symmetry.space_group_name_H-M   'P 1'
#
loop_
_entity.id
_entity.type
_entity.pdbx_description
1 polymer ?
#
loop_
_entity_poly.entity_id
_entity_poly.type
_entity_poly.pdbx_seq_one_letter_code
_entity_poly.pdbx_strand_id
1 'polypeptide(L)'
;MNVLDILLLVAAVWFAIVGYRQGFVVGILSVIGFLGGGLVAVYVLPAIWSAVTDGAKVSTTAAVVAVIVVIVCASVGQAFTTHLGNKLRRYITWSPARALDATGGAVVNVVAMLLVAWLIGSALAGTTLPTLGKEVRNSKVLLGVSRALPTQANSWFADFSSALAQNGFPQVFTPFSNEPITEVQPPDPRLANSPVVQTAKRSIVKVTGQAPSCGKVLEGSGFVFADRRVMTNAHVVGGVDEPNVQIGGEGRMYAAKVVLYDWKRDIAVLDVPTLKAPPLQFTSTDAERGNSAIVAGFPENGAYDVRPARVRGRITANGPDIYHRGTVRRDVYSLYATVRQGNSGGPLLTPEGKVYGVVFAKSLDSAQTGYALTRDEISPDIARGRTANQQVDSDSCAL
;
A
#
# COMPACT_ATOMS: atom_id res chain seq x y z
N MET A 1 21.50 -7.14 8.46
CA MET A 1 20.83 -7.68 9.66
C MET A 1 20.68 -6.47 10.53
N ASN A 2 19.44 -6.04 10.73
CA ASN A 2 19.16 -4.76 11.38
C ASN A 2 18.88 -4.94 12.88
N VAL A 3 18.54 -3.86 13.59
CA VAL A 3 18.33 -3.94 15.05
C VAL A 3 17.15 -4.85 15.36
N LEU A 4 16.09 -4.78 14.55
CA LEU A 4 14.93 -5.66 14.68
C LEU A 4 15.30 -7.14 14.53
N ASP A 5 16.14 -7.51 13.55
CA ASP A 5 16.60 -8.88 13.38
C ASP A 5 17.30 -9.41 14.66
N ILE A 6 18.14 -8.58 15.29
CA ILE A 6 18.84 -8.96 16.53
C ILE A 6 17.83 -9.17 17.66
N LEU A 7 16.87 -8.27 17.82
CA LEU A 7 15.81 -8.40 18.84
C LEU A 7 14.96 -9.66 18.61
N LEU A 8 14.60 -9.96 17.36
CA LEU A 8 13.83 -11.15 17.01
C LEU A 8 14.62 -12.44 17.27
N LEU A 9 15.93 -12.46 17.02
CA LEU A 9 16.78 -13.62 17.32
C LEU A 9 16.94 -13.83 18.82
N VAL A 10 17.12 -12.76 19.61
CA VAL A 10 17.16 -12.84 21.08
C VAL A 10 15.81 -13.33 21.62
N ALA A 11 14.70 -12.80 21.10
CA ALA A 11 13.38 -13.28 21.44
C ALA A 11 13.19 -14.76 21.04
N ALA A 12 13.69 -15.20 19.88
CA ALA A 12 13.62 -16.60 19.46
C ALA A 12 14.35 -17.52 20.45
N VAL A 13 15.56 -17.14 20.90
CA VAL A 13 16.28 -17.91 21.92
C VAL A 13 15.48 -17.97 23.23
N TRP A 14 14.93 -16.85 23.67
CA TRP A 14 14.09 -16.80 24.88
C TRP A 14 12.86 -17.71 24.77
N PHE A 15 12.11 -17.60 23.67
CA PHE A 15 10.92 -18.42 23.42
C PHE A 15 11.26 -19.90 23.22
N ALA A 16 12.45 -20.23 22.67
CA ALA A 16 12.93 -21.60 22.62
C ALA A 16 13.17 -22.17 24.02
N ILE A 17 13.77 -21.39 24.93
CA ILE A 17 14.00 -21.80 26.33
C ILE A 17 12.66 -22.01 27.06
N VAL A 18 11.72 -21.07 26.91
CA VAL A 18 10.38 -21.19 27.49
C VAL A 18 9.66 -22.41 26.94
N GLY A 19 9.66 -22.58 25.61
CA GLY A 19 9.03 -23.71 24.93
C GLY A 19 9.63 -25.06 25.32
N TYR A 20 10.96 -25.13 25.47
CA TYR A 20 11.65 -26.33 25.93
C TYR A 20 11.19 -26.74 27.33
N ARG A 21 11.00 -25.77 28.23
CA ARG A 21 10.51 -26.01 29.59
C ARG A 21 9.04 -26.41 29.62
N GLN A 22 8.21 -25.78 28.79
CA GLN A 22 6.76 -26.02 28.75
C GLN A 22 6.38 -27.32 28.05
N GLY A 23 7.10 -27.71 27.00
CA GLY A 23 6.78 -28.87 26.17
C GLY A 23 5.85 -28.53 24.98
N PHE A 24 5.85 -29.40 23.98
CA PHE A 24 5.10 -29.30 22.73
C PHE A 24 3.60 -29.24 22.95
N VAL A 25 3.07 -30.13 23.79
CA VAL A 25 1.62 -30.21 24.05
C VAL A 25 1.10 -28.90 24.64
N VAL A 26 1.84 -28.33 25.60
CA VAL A 26 1.48 -27.04 26.21
C VAL A 26 1.68 -25.91 25.20
N GLY A 27 2.78 -25.93 24.45
CA GLY A 27 3.08 -24.93 23.43
C GLY A 27 1.99 -24.82 22.35
N ILE A 28 1.58 -25.94 21.75
CA ILE A 28 0.56 -25.91 20.68
C ILE A 28 -0.80 -25.47 21.22
N LEU A 29 -1.18 -25.94 22.42
CA LEU A 29 -2.43 -25.53 23.07
C LEU A 29 -2.42 -24.04 23.41
N SER A 30 -1.30 -23.52 23.90
CA SER A 30 -1.10 -22.08 24.17
C SER A 30 -1.32 -21.25 22.90
N VAL A 31 -0.75 -21.67 21.76
CA VAL A 31 -0.93 -20.98 20.47
C VAL A 31 -2.39 -21.02 20.02
N ILE A 32 -3.04 -22.19 20.10
CA ILE A 32 -4.46 -22.36 19.76
C ILE A 32 -5.33 -21.47 20.65
N GLY A 33 -5.05 -21.42 21.96
CA GLY A 33 -5.80 -20.58 22.90
C GLY A 33 -5.61 -19.09 22.64
N PHE A 34 -4.39 -18.66 22.33
CA PHE A 34 -4.09 -17.28 21.99
C PHE A 34 -4.84 -16.84 20.72
N LEU A 35 -4.69 -17.61 19.63
CA LEU A 35 -5.34 -17.32 18.36
C LEU A 35 -6.86 -17.42 18.46
N GLY A 36 -7.38 -18.44 19.15
CA GLY A 36 -8.81 -18.62 19.37
C GLY A 36 -9.42 -17.49 20.20
N GLY A 37 -8.76 -17.09 21.30
CA GLY A 37 -9.22 -15.97 22.12
C GLY A 37 -9.23 -14.64 21.36
N GLY A 38 -8.20 -14.38 20.55
CA GLY A 38 -8.14 -13.20 19.69
C GLY A 38 -9.21 -13.20 18.58
N LEU A 39 -9.41 -14.34 17.91
CA LEU A 39 -10.39 -14.48 16.82
C LEU A 39 -11.82 -14.27 17.31
N VAL A 40 -12.16 -14.85 18.47
CA VAL A 40 -13.47 -14.65 19.10
C VAL A 40 -13.68 -13.15 19.40
N ALA A 41 -12.67 -12.47 19.94
CA ALA A 41 -12.78 -11.04 20.22
C ALA A 41 -12.99 -10.21 18.94
N VAL A 42 -12.24 -10.49 17.87
CA VAL A 42 -12.39 -9.78 16.58
C VAL A 42 -13.77 -9.98 15.98
N TYR A 43 -14.38 -11.16 16.13
CA TYR A 43 -15.71 -11.43 15.59
C TYR A 43 -16.84 -10.80 16.43
N VAL A 44 -16.67 -10.80 17.76
CA VAL A 44 -17.70 -10.35 18.70
C VAL A 44 -17.69 -8.84 18.91
N LEU A 45 -16.52 -8.19 18.89
CA LEU A 45 -16.38 -6.76 19.15
C LEU A 45 -17.20 -5.86 18.21
N PRO A 46 -17.25 -6.09 16.89
CA PRO A 46 -18.09 -5.28 15.99
C PRO A 46 -19.58 -5.41 16.30
N ALA A 47 -20.04 -6.61 16.65
CA ALA A 47 -21.43 -6.84 17.03
C ALA A 47 -21.78 -6.09 18.32
N ILE A 48 -20.92 -6.19 19.35
CA ILE A 48 -21.10 -5.43 20.60
C ILE A 48 -21.09 -3.93 20.33
N TRP A 49 -20.12 -3.44 19.55
CA TRP A 49 -20.02 -2.01 19.21
C TRP A 49 -21.30 -1.51 18.54
N SER A 50 -21.79 -2.23 17.53
CA SER A 50 -23.02 -1.88 16.81
C SER A 50 -24.25 -1.83 17.72
N ALA A 51 -24.35 -2.73 18.70
CA ALA A 51 -25.47 -2.79 19.62
C ALA A 51 -25.44 -1.71 20.72
N VAL A 52 -24.25 -1.24 21.10
CA VAL A 52 -24.06 -0.26 22.18
C VAL A 52 -24.06 1.18 21.66
N THR A 53 -23.64 1.40 20.41
CA THR A 53 -23.36 2.74 19.88
C THR A 53 -24.24 3.15 18.70
N ASP A 54 -25.28 2.37 18.38
CA ASP A 54 -26.18 2.60 17.23
C ASP A 54 -25.44 2.85 15.91
N GLY A 55 -24.30 2.17 15.71
CA GLY A 55 -23.48 2.31 14.51
C GLY A 55 -22.63 3.58 14.42
N ALA A 56 -22.35 4.26 15.54
CA ALA A 56 -21.47 5.41 15.56
C ALA A 56 -20.06 5.09 15.01
N LYS A 57 -19.44 6.10 14.36
CA LYS A 57 -18.08 5.99 13.82
C LYS A 57 -17.08 5.67 14.95
N VAL A 58 -16.19 4.72 14.70
CA VAL A 58 -15.16 4.30 15.67
C VAL A 58 -14.14 5.43 15.84
N SER A 59 -14.02 5.95 17.07
CA SER A 59 -12.98 6.92 17.41
C SER A 59 -11.62 6.25 17.58
N THR A 60 -10.52 7.00 17.49
CA THR A 60 -9.17 6.49 17.75
C THR A 60 -9.07 5.83 19.13
N THR A 61 -9.73 6.42 20.15
CA THR A 61 -9.79 5.85 21.50
C THR A 61 -10.54 4.51 21.52
N ALA A 62 -11.66 4.41 20.81
CA ALA A 62 -12.41 3.16 20.71
C ALA A 62 -11.61 2.07 20.00
N ALA A 63 -10.85 2.41 18.95
CA ALA A 63 -9.95 1.48 18.27
C ALA A 63 -8.83 0.97 19.20
N VAL A 64 -8.21 1.85 19.99
CA VAL A 64 -7.20 1.47 20.99
C VAL A 64 -7.79 0.53 22.05
N VAL A 65 -8.99 0.85 22.55
CA VAL A 65 -9.70 -0.01 23.51
C VAL A 65 -10.02 -1.37 22.90
N ALA A 66 -10.47 -1.42 21.64
CA ALA A 66 -10.75 -2.67 20.93
C ALA A 66 -9.48 -3.54 20.83
N VAL A 67 -8.33 -2.96 20.50
CA VAL A 67 -7.05 -3.68 20.46
C VAL A 67 -6.69 -4.25 21.83
N ILE A 68 -6.84 -3.45 22.90
CA ILE A 68 -6.58 -3.92 24.28
C ILE A 68 -7.49 -5.11 24.62
N VAL A 69 -8.78 -5.02 24.30
CA VAL A 69 -9.74 -6.11 24.56
C VAL A 69 -9.36 -7.38 23.80
N VAL A 70 -8.96 -7.28 22.52
CA VAL A 70 -8.47 -8.43 21.74
C VAL A 70 -7.25 -9.07 22.42
N ILE A 71 -6.29 -8.28 22.89
CA ILE A 71 -5.09 -8.79 23.58
C ILE A 71 -5.46 -9.50 24.88
N VAL A 72 -6.39 -8.93 25.67
CA VAL A 72 -6.86 -9.55 26.92
C VAL A 72 -7.55 -10.88 26.63
N CYS A 73 -8.47 -10.93 25.66
CA CYS A 73 -9.15 -12.15 25.27
C CYS A 73 -8.18 -13.23 24.77
N ALA A 74 -7.21 -12.86 23.94
CA ALA A 74 -6.15 -13.77 23.49
C ALA A 74 -5.34 -14.31 24.67
N SER A 75 -4.95 -13.45 25.62
CA SER A 75 -4.19 -13.84 26.81
C SER A 75 -4.98 -14.77 27.74
N VAL A 76 -6.29 -14.53 27.89
CA VAL A 76 -7.19 -15.39 28.68
C VAL A 76 -7.34 -16.78 28.02
N GLY A 77 -7.56 -16.82 26.70
CA GLY A 77 -7.63 -18.08 25.96
C GLY A 77 -6.33 -18.87 26.03
N GLN A 78 -5.19 -18.18 25.93
CA GLN A 78 -3.86 -18.76 26.11
C GLN A 78 -3.68 -19.36 27.52
N ALA A 79 -4.05 -18.61 28.57
CA ALA A 79 -3.91 -19.07 29.95
C ALA A 79 -4.77 -20.32 30.22
N PHE A 80 -6.02 -20.32 29.74
CA PHE A 80 -6.94 -21.45 29.89
C PHE A 80 -6.41 -22.74 29.24
N THR A 81 -6.01 -22.64 27.97
CA THR A 81 -5.48 -23.79 27.20
C THR A 81 -4.12 -24.26 27.72
N THR A 82 -3.27 -23.34 28.20
CA THR A 82 -2.01 -23.67 28.88
C THR A 82 -2.28 -24.48 30.15
N HIS A 83 -3.27 -24.09 30.95
CA HIS A 83 -3.67 -24.85 32.14
C HIS A 83 -4.12 -26.28 31.78
N LEU A 84 -4.91 -26.42 30.71
CA LEU A 84 -5.34 -27.72 30.20
C LEU A 84 -4.16 -28.55 29.68
N GLY A 85 -3.25 -27.94 28.93
CA GLY A 85 -2.04 -28.59 28.42
C GLY A 85 -1.14 -29.11 29.54
N ASN A 86 -1.00 -28.34 30.61
CA ASN A 86 -0.25 -28.76 31.79
C ASN A 86 -0.88 -29.95 32.52
N LYS A 87 -2.20 -30.14 32.44
CA LYS A 87 -2.86 -31.37 32.92
C LYS A 87 -2.55 -32.54 32.00
N LEU A 88 -2.64 -32.34 30.68
CA LEU A 88 -2.39 -33.39 29.68
C LEU A 88 -0.94 -33.88 29.69
N ARG A 89 0.03 -32.97 29.86
CA ARG A 89 1.47 -33.29 29.90
C ARG A 89 1.86 -34.22 31.06
N ARG A 90 1.09 -34.25 32.15
CA ARG A 90 1.37 -35.15 33.30
C ARG A 90 1.26 -36.64 32.94
N TYR A 91 0.51 -36.97 31.89
CA TYR A 91 0.40 -38.35 31.39
C TYR A 91 1.63 -38.80 30.57
N ILE A 92 2.53 -37.88 30.22
CA ILE A 92 3.77 -38.19 29.49
C ILE A 92 4.90 -38.45 30.50
N THR A 93 5.07 -39.73 30.84
CA THR A 93 6.07 -40.19 31.83
C THR A 93 7.33 -40.79 31.19
N TRP A 94 7.25 -41.22 29.93
CA TRP A 94 8.36 -41.85 29.22
C TRP A 94 9.45 -40.83 28.82
N SER A 95 10.70 -41.05 29.26
CA SER A 95 11.79 -40.07 29.13
C SER A 95 12.11 -39.65 27.70
N PRO A 96 12.14 -40.55 26.69
CA PRO A 96 12.32 -40.15 25.29
C PRO A 96 11.16 -39.32 24.74
N ALA A 97 9.90 -39.66 25.08
CA ALA A 97 8.75 -38.81 24.71
C ALA A 97 8.81 -37.44 25.38
N ARG A 98 9.31 -37.36 26.62
CA ARG A 98 9.50 -36.08 27.32
C ARG A 98 10.59 -35.22 26.65
N ALA A 99 11.65 -35.84 26.12
CA ALA A 99 12.67 -35.14 25.35
C ALA A 99 12.12 -34.63 24.01
N LEU A 100 11.34 -35.45 23.28
CA LEU A 100 10.68 -35.04 22.05
C LEU A 100 9.62 -33.94 22.28
N ASP A 101 8.87 -34.02 23.39
CA ASP A 101 7.94 -32.97 23.80
C ASP A 101 8.68 -31.66 24.09
N ALA A 102 9.81 -31.69 24.79
CA ALA A 102 10.59 -30.50 25.07
C ALA A 102 11.16 -29.86 23.79
N THR A 103 11.78 -30.64 22.90
CA THR A 103 12.33 -30.10 21.65
C THR A 103 11.24 -29.58 20.72
N GLY A 104 10.12 -30.29 20.60
CA GLY A 104 8.95 -29.81 19.87
C GLY A 104 8.39 -28.52 20.44
N GLY A 105 8.34 -28.40 21.77
CA GLY A 105 7.88 -27.19 22.47
C GLY A 105 8.72 -25.95 22.15
N ALA A 106 10.05 -26.12 22.09
CA ALA A 106 10.96 -25.06 21.67
C ALA A 106 10.67 -24.59 20.24
N VAL A 107 10.53 -25.52 19.30
CA VAL A 107 10.24 -25.22 17.89
C VAL A 107 8.90 -24.50 17.74
N VAL A 108 7.83 -25.02 18.34
CA VAL A 108 6.48 -24.43 18.22
C VAL A 108 6.44 -23.00 18.75
N ASN A 109 7.08 -22.73 19.90
CA ASN A 109 7.09 -21.39 20.47
C ASN A 109 7.88 -20.39 19.62
N VAL A 110 9.02 -20.80 19.06
CA VAL A 110 9.78 -19.96 18.13
C VAL A 110 8.96 -19.66 16.88
N VAL A 111 8.36 -20.68 16.26
CA VAL A 111 7.51 -20.51 15.07
C VAL A 111 6.33 -19.59 15.37
N ALA A 112 5.62 -19.81 16.48
CA ALA A 112 4.49 -18.97 16.87
C ALA A 112 4.91 -17.51 17.11
N MET A 113 6.03 -17.29 17.81
CA MET A 113 6.57 -15.95 18.02
C MET A 113 6.93 -15.27 16.69
N LEU A 114 7.58 -15.99 15.77
CA LEU A 114 7.94 -15.46 14.46
C LEU A 114 6.70 -15.14 13.60
N LEU A 115 5.65 -15.96 13.67
CA LEU A 115 4.39 -15.69 12.96
C LEU A 115 3.67 -14.45 13.51
N VAL A 116 3.64 -14.28 14.83
CA VAL A 116 3.07 -13.08 15.48
C VAL A 116 3.91 -11.84 15.14
N ALA A 117 5.23 -11.94 15.20
CA ALA A 117 6.13 -10.86 14.82
C ALA A 117 5.98 -10.47 13.34
N TRP A 118 5.84 -11.47 12.45
CA TRP A 118 5.57 -11.26 11.03
C TRP A 118 4.22 -10.57 10.81
N LEU A 119 3.18 -10.98 11.52
CA LEU A 119 1.87 -10.35 11.46
C LEU A 119 1.94 -8.87 11.85
N ILE A 120 2.50 -8.57 13.02
CA ILE A 120 2.67 -7.19 13.50
C ILE A 120 3.56 -6.40 12.52
N GLY A 121 4.64 -7.02 12.05
CA GLY A 121 5.54 -6.47 11.04
C GLY A 121 4.80 -6.09 9.76
N SER A 122 3.94 -6.94 9.22
CA SER A 122 3.21 -6.63 7.98
C SER A 122 2.30 -5.40 8.13
N ALA A 123 1.66 -5.22 9.29
CA ALA A 123 0.84 -4.05 9.55
C ALA A 123 1.70 -2.78 9.70
N LEU A 124 2.85 -2.89 10.38
CA LEU A 124 3.77 -1.75 10.59
C LEU A 124 4.55 -1.37 9.33
N ALA A 125 4.81 -2.32 8.44
CA ALA A 125 5.51 -2.11 7.17
C ALA A 125 4.75 -1.19 6.20
N GLY A 126 3.41 -1.14 6.30
CA GLY A 126 2.57 -0.22 5.52
C GLY A 126 2.53 1.21 6.08
N THR A 127 3.11 1.46 7.26
CA THR A 127 3.06 2.78 7.90
C THR A 127 4.11 3.74 7.35
N THR A 128 3.83 5.04 7.46
CA THR A 128 4.73 6.14 7.08
C THR A 128 5.70 6.53 8.19
N LEU A 129 5.79 5.75 9.28
CA LEU A 129 6.75 6.01 10.37
C LEU A 129 8.17 5.70 9.86
N PRO A 130 9.04 6.70 9.65
CA PRO A 130 10.24 6.53 8.84
C PRO A 130 11.26 5.57 9.45
N THR A 131 11.35 5.51 10.77
CA THR A 131 12.32 4.68 11.49
C THR A 131 11.81 3.26 11.69
N LEU A 132 10.60 3.11 12.24
CA LEU A 132 10.01 1.80 12.54
C LEU A 132 9.64 1.02 11.27
N GLY A 133 8.97 1.66 10.31
CA GLY A 133 8.57 1.00 9.06
C GLY A 133 9.79 0.53 8.26
N LYS A 134 10.87 1.32 8.25
CA LYS A 134 12.12 0.98 7.56
C LYS A 134 12.84 -0.21 8.20
N GLU A 135 12.94 -0.25 9.53
CA GLU A 135 13.51 -1.42 10.24
C GLU A 135 12.69 -2.69 9.97
N VAL A 136 11.37 -2.59 9.92
CA VAL A 136 10.52 -3.74 9.60
C VAL A 136 10.70 -4.22 8.15
N ARG A 137 10.67 -3.31 7.17
CA ARG A 137 10.82 -3.63 5.74
C ARG A 137 12.19 -4.24 5.41
N ASN A 138 13.25 -3.81 6.10
CA ASN A 138 14.62 -4.30 5.89
C ASN A 138 14.98 -5.55 6.72
N SER A 139 14.05 -6.10 7.50
CA SER A 139 14.31 -7.28 8.35
C SER A 139 14.50 -8.54 7.51
N LYS A 140 15.66 -9.19 7.66
CA LYS A 140 15.96 -10.48 7.02
C LYS A 140 15.16 -11.61 7.65
N VAL A 141 14.89 -11.55 8.96
CA VAL A 141 14.11 -12.55 9.68
C VAL A 141 12.67 -12.55 9.20
N LEU A 142 12.01 -11.38 9.18
CA LEU A 142 10.62 -11.28 8.74
C LEU A 142 10.45 -11.60 7.25
N LEU A 143 11.40 -11.19 6.40
CA LEU A 143 11.45 -11.61 5.01
C LEU A 143 11.59 -13.13 4.85
N GLY A 144 12.40 -13.77 5.69
CA GLY A 144 12.54 -15.23 5.73
C GLY A 144 11.23 -15.93 6.07
N VAL A 145 10.51 -15.45 7.09
CA VAL A 145 9.18 -15.94 7.46
C VAL A 145 8.19 -15.74 6.31
N SER A 146 8.18 -14.55 5.70
CA SER A 146 7.29 -14.23 4.59
C SER A 146 7.49 -15.13 3.36
N ARG A 147 8.71 -15.60 3.12
CA ARG A 147 9.02 -16.54 2.01
C ARG A 147 8.59 -17.98 2.30
N ALA A 148 8.49 -18.35 3.57
CA ALA A 148 8.06 -19.68 3.98
C ALA A 148 6.53 -19.81 4.01
N LEU A 149 5.80 -18.70 4.13
CA LEU A 149 4.34 -18.68 4.13
C LEU A 149 3.75 -18.79 2.70
N PRO A 150 2.54 -19.38 2.56
CA PRO A 150 1.81 -19.35 1.29
C PRO A 150 1.56 -17.92 0.82
N THR A 151 1.55 -17.69 -0.50
CA THR A 151 1.36 -16.35 -1.07
C THR A 151 0.03 -15.70 -0.68
N GLN A 152 -0.98 -16.52 -0.36
CA GLN A 152 -2.30 -16.07 0.12
C GLN A 152 -2.24 -15.46 1.53
N ALA A 153 -1.21 -15.75 2.33
CA ALA A 153 -1.08 -15.20 3.67
C ALA A 153 -0.93 -13.67 3.67
N ASN A 154 -0.38 -13.10 2.59
CA ASN A 154 -0.23 -11.65 2.44
C ASN A 154 -1.57 -10.90 2.34
N SER A 155 -2.66 -11.57 1.95
CA SER A 155 -3.99 -10.95 1.85
C SER A 155 -4.85 -11.15 3.10
N TRP A 156 -4.49 -12.08 4.00
CA TRP A 156 -5.26 -12.37 5.23
C TRP A 156 -5.42 -11.18 6.17
N PHE A 157 -4.56 -10.17 6.03
CA PHE A 157 -4.53 -8.98 6.88
C PHE A 157 -4.63 -7.67 6.08
N ALA A 158 -4.97 -7.75 4.78
CA ALA A 158 -5.10 -6.60 3.91
C ALA A 158 -6.14 -5.60 4.45
N ASP A 159 -7.29 -6.11 4.91
CA ASP A 159 -8.40 -5.30 5.47
C ASP A 159 -8.01 -4.54 6.75
N PHE A 160 -7.18 -5.14 7.59
CA PHE A 160 -6.68 -4.47 8.80
C PHE A 160 -5.62 -3.42 8.45
N SER A 161 -4.72 -3.75 7.53
CA SER A 161 -3.66 -2.84 7.08
C SER A 161 -4.22 -1.63 6.30
N SER A 162 -5.29 -1.81 5.52
CA SER A 162 -5.94 -0.74 4.76
C SER A 162 -6.67 0.24 5.67
N ALA A 163 -7.29 -0.24 6.75
CA ALA A 163 -7.86 0.61 7.80
C ALA A 163 -6.81 1.49 8.49
N LEU A 164 -5.57 1.00 8.59
CA LEU A 164 -4.44 1.72 9.17
C LEU A 164 -3.73 2.64 8.14
N ALA A 165 -3.75 2.26 6.86
CA ALA A 165 -3.16 2.98 5.74
C ALA A 165 -4.10 4.09 5.23
N GLN A 166 -4.36 5.12 6.06
CA GLN A 166 -5.25 6.25 5.73
C GLN A 166 -4.75 7.18 4.59
N ASN A 167 -3.69 6.82 3.85
CA ASN A 167 -2.89 7.80 3.08
C ASN A 167 -3.06 7.75 1.55
N GLY A 168 -4.03 7.01 1.02
CA GLY A 168 -4.53 7.17 -0.35
C GLY A 168 -3.54 6.87 -1.50
N PHE A 169 -2.44 6.16 -1.23
CA PHE A 169 -1.49 5.70 -2.25
C PHE A 169 -1.36 4.17 -2.26
N PRO A 170 -1.28 3.54 -3.44
CA PRO A 170 -1.01 2.12 -3.55
C PRO A 170 0.42 1.78 -3.12
N GLN A 171 0.60 0.59 -2.52
CA GLN A 171 1.93 0.08 -2.19
C GLN A 171 2.65 -0.41 -3.45
N VAL A 172 3.83 0.15 -3.72
CA VAL A 172 4.64 -0.19 -4.91
C VAL A 172 5.37 -1.52 -4.74
N PHE A 173 5.71 -1.85 -3.50
CA PHE A 173 6.52 -3.01 -3.12
C PHE A 173 5.81 -3.83 -2.06
N THR A 174 6.13 -5.12 -1.99
CA THR A 174 5.66 -5.97 -0.89
C THR A 174 6.20 -5.50 0.47
N PRO A 175 5.50 -5.78 1.59
CA PRO A 175 5.86 -5.28 2.93
C PRO A 175 7.27 -5.60 3.44
N PHE A 176 8.00 -6.56 2.86
CA PHE A 176 9.34 -6.95 3.31
C PHE A 176 10.39 -6.92 2.19
N SER A 177 10.16 -6.13 1.14
CA SER A 177 11.13 -5.92 0.07
C SER A 177 11.80 -4.56 0.19
N ASN A 178 13.13 -4.55 0.06
CA ASN A 178 13.91 -3.32 0.03
C ASN A 178 13.55 -2.50 -1.20
N GLU A 179 13.31 -1.21 -0.98
CA GLU A 179 13.10 -0.24 -2.04
C GLU A 179 14.44 0.15 -2.68
N PRO A 180 14.67 -0.15 -3.98
CA PRO A 180 15.96 0.15 -4.63
C PRO A 180 16.06 1.64 -4.96
N ILE A 181 16.49 2.45 -3.99
CA ILE A 181 16.69 3.90 -4.17
C ILE A 181 18.14 4.16 -4.58
N THR A 182 18.36 4.36 -5.88
CA THR A 182 19.69 4.75 -6.38
C THR A 182 19.92 6.24 -6.13
N GLU A 183 21.11 6.59 -5.64
CA GLU A 183 21.52 7.99 -5.49
C GLU A 183 21.76 8.65 -6.85
N VAL A 184 21.25 9.88 -6.98
CA VAL A 184 21.45 10.75 -8.14
C VAL A 184 21.56 12.18 -7.66
N GLN A 185 22.12 13.05 -8.50
CA GLN A 185 22.21 14.48 -8.22
C GLN A 185 20.81 15.10 -8.01
N PRO A 186 20.65 16.09 -7.12
CA PRO A 186 19.38 16.77 -6.90
C PRO A 186 18.79 17.36 -8.18
N PRO A 187 17.44 17.40 -8.33
CA PRO A 187 16.75 18.01 -9.47
C PRO A 187 17.12 19.49 -9.70
N ASP A 188 17.05 19.97 -10.94
CA ASP A 188 17.27 21.40 -11.24
C ASP A 188 16.04 22.20 -10.81
N PRO A 189 16.14 23.10 -9.81
CA PRO A 189 15.00 23.84 -9.30
C PRO A 189 14.35 24.77 -10.33
N ARG A 190 15.09 25.19 -11.38
CA ARG A 190 14.57 26.09 -12.42
C ARG A 190 13.44 25.47 -13.24
N LEU A 191 13.39 24.15 -13.33
CA LEU A 191 12.36 23.44 -14.10
C LEU A 191 10.95 23.68 -13.55
N ALA A 192 10.81 23.90 -12.24
CA ALA A 192 9.54 24.14 -11.58
C ALA A 192 8.82 25.42 -12.09
N ASN A 193 9.59 26.39 -12.59
CA ASN A 193 9.08 27.67 -13.09
C ASN A 193 9.31 27.84 -14.60
N SER A 194 9.58 26.75 -15.33
CA SER A 194 9.84 26.80 -16.77
C SER A 194 8.59 27.21 -17.57
N PRO A 195 8.74 27.84 -18.75
CA PRO A 195 7.59 28.14 -19.62
C PRO A 195 6.79 26.89 -20.04
N VAL A 196 7.47 25.74 -20.07
CA VAL A 196 6.90 24.44 -20.39
C VAL A 196 5.80 24.05 -19.40
N VAL A 197 6.01 24.24 -18.09
CA VAL A 197 5.02 23.84 -17.07
C VAL A 197 3.79 24.74 -17.06
N GLN A 198 3.95 26.00 -17.48
CA GLN A 198 2.83 26.93 -17.66
C GLN A 198 1.98 26.56 -18.87
N THR A 199 2.63 26.12 -19.95
CA THR A 199 1.94 25.59 -21.14
C THR A 199 1.23 24.27 -20.82
N ALA A 200 1.92 23.36 -20.13
CA ALA A 200 1.38 22.07 -19.73
C ALA A 200 0.19 22.19 -18.76
N LYS A 201 0.12 23.22 -17.90
CA LYS A 201 -1.01 23.49 -16.99
C LYS A 201 -2.37 23.47 -17.71
N ARG A 202 -2.42 23.91 -18.98
CA ARG A 202 -3.65 23.92 -19.81
C ARG A 202 -4.16 22.53 -20.20
N SER A 203 -3.34 21.51 -20.00
CA SER A 203 -3.61 20.10 -20.36
C SER A 203 -3.66 19.20 -19.13
N ILE A 204 -3.28 19.72 -17.96
CA ILE A 204 -3.26 19.00 -16.69
C ILE A 204 -4.54 19.35 -15.93
N VAL A 205 -5.22 18.33 -15.41
CA VAL A 205 -6.53 18.47 -14.78
C VAL A 205 -6.52 17.96 -13.36
N LYS A 206 -7.23 18.65 -12.47
CA LYS A 206 -7.57 18.12 -11.15
C LYS A 206 -8.76 17.18 -11.34
N VAL A 207 -8.66 15.97 -10.82
CA VAL A 207 -9.71 14.96 -10.86
C VAL A 207 -10.33 14.88 -9.47
N THR A 208 -11.65 14.96 -9.37
CA THR A 208 -12.39 14.77 -8.12
C THR A 208 -13.60 13.87 -8.33
N GLY A 209 -13.95 13.09 -7.33
CA GLY A 209 -15.07 12.15 -7.41
C GLY A 209 -15.64 11.85 -6.04
N GLN A 210 -16.96 11.78 -5.93
CA GLN A 210 -17.58 11.26 -4.73
C GLN A 210 -17.65 9.74 -4.84
N ALA A 211 -17.18 9.04 -3.81
CA ALA A 211 -17.31 7.59 -3.69
C ALA A 211 -18.11 7.28 -2.42
N PRO A 212 -19.46 7.36 -2.46
CA PRO A 212 -20.32 7.20 -1.28
C PRO A 212 -20.13 5.84 -0.59
N SER A 213 -19.96 4.78 -1.38
CA SER A 213 -19.65 3.42 -0.91
C SER A 213 -18.35 3.35 -0.12
N CYS A 214 -17.43 4.28 -0.36
CA CYS A 214 -16.14 4.38 0.29
C CYS A 214 -16.11 5.39 1.44
N GLY A 215 -17.19 6.15 1.65
CA GLY A 215 -17.28 7.20 2.66
C GLY A 215 -16.25 8.33 2.49
N LYS A 216 -15.67 8.50 1.28
CA LYS A 216 -14.62 9.48 0.99
C LYS A 216 -14.84 10.19 -0.34
N VAL A 217 -14.31 11.41 -0.45
CA VAL A 217 -14.12 12.10 -1.73
C VAL A 217 -12.74 11.69 -2.23
N LEU A 218 -12.67 11.15 -3.44
CA LEU A 218 -11.41 10.85 -4.10
C LEU A 218 -10.95 12.06 -4.91
N GLU A 219 -9.64 12.29 -4.88
CA GLU A 219 -9.00 13.40 -5.54
C GLU A 219 -7.63 12.99 -6.08
N GLY A 220 -7.26 13.60 -7.19
CA GLY A 220 -6.00 13.32 -7.85
C GLY A 220 -5.73 14.27 -8.99
N SER A 221 -4.76 13.89 -9.79
CA SER A 221 -4.35 14.59 -10.99
C SER A 221 -4.65 13.73 -12.21
N GLY A 222 -4.72 14.38 -13.36
CA GLY A 222 -4.81 13.73 -14.65
C GLY A 222 -4.25 14.65 -15.73
N PHE A 223 -4.15 14.16 -16.95
CA PHE A 223 -3.78 14.99 -18.09
C PHE A 223 -4.47 14.54 -19.37
N VAL A 224 -4.74 15.51 -20.23
CA VAL A 224 -5.30 15.29 -21.55
C VAL A 224 -4.22 14.68 -22.44
N PHE A 225 -4.49 13.52 -23.05
CA PHE A 225 -3.53 12.81 -23.91
C PHE A 225 -4.06 12.51 -25.31
N ALA A 226 -5.37 12.72 -25.52
CA ALA A 226 -6.04 12.69 -26.80
C ALA A 226 -7.29 13.60 -26.75
N ASP A 227 -7.99 13.74 -27.88
CA ASP A 227 -9.23 14.53 -27.94
C ASP A 227 -10.22 14.08 -26.86
N ARG A 228 -10.55 15.00 -25.94
CA ARG A 228 -11.49 14.78 -24.82
C ARG A 228 -11.15 13.56 -23.94
N ARG A 229 -9.91 13.07 -23.97
CA ARG A 229 -9.46 11.91 -23.17
C ARG A 229 -8.46 12.37 -22.13
N VAL A 230 -8.79 12.10 -20.87
CA VAL A 230 -7.92 12.34 -19.71
C VAL A 230 -7.41 11.00 -19.21
N MET A 231 -6.10 10.90 -19.00
CA MET A 231 -5.48 9.78 -18.30
C MET A 231 -5.27 10.15 -16.83
N THR A 232 -5.54 9.21 -15.93
CA THR A 232 -5.29 9.30 -14.48
C THR A 232 -5.00 7.90 -13.94
N ASN A 233 -4.79 7.75 -12.63
CA ASN A 233 -4.69 6.44 -12.01
C ASN A 233 -6.06 5.83 -11.73
N ALA A 234 -6.14 4.50 -11.74
CA ALA A 234 -7.38 3.79 -11.43
C ALA A 234 -7.82 4.02 -9.97
N HIS A 235 -6.89 4.08 -9.02
CA HIS A 235 -7.22 4.36 -7.62
C HIS A 235 -7.78 5.76 -7.38
N VAL A 236 -7.58 6.72 -8.30
CA VAL A 236 -8.14 8.09 -8.20
C VAL A 236 -9.65 8.09 -8.47
N VAL A 237 -10.16 7.09 -9.18
CA VAL A 237 -11.58 7.00 -9.56
C VAL A 237 -12.26 5.69 -9.14
N GLY A 238 -11.59 4.84 -8.35
CA GLY A 238 -12.14 3.56 -7.90
C GLY A 238 -13.34 3.75 -6.97
N GLY A 239 -14.49 3.18 -7.32
CA GLY A 239 -15.75 3.40 -6.60
C GLY A 239 -16.40 4.78 -6.84
N VAL A 240 -15.95 5.53 -7.85
CA VAL A 240 -16.57 6.80 -8.28
C VAL A 240 -17.39 6.53 -9.54
N ASP A 241 -18.68 6.83 -9.50
CA ASP A 241 -19.58 6.66 -10.65
C ASP A 241 -19.37 7.74 -11.71
N GLU A 242 -19.33 9.00 -11.26
CA GLU A 242 -19.25 10.20 -12.13
C GLU A 242 -18.14 11.15 -11.65
N PRO A 243 -16.88 10.94 -12.08
CA PRO A 243 -15.80 11.86 -11.76
C PRO A 243 -15.97 13.22 -12.45
N ASN A 244 -15.42 14.25 -11.85
CA ASN A 244 -15.29 15.58 -12.42
C ASN A 244 -13.82 15.89 -12.69
N VAL A 245 -13.57 16.69 -13.73
CA VAL A 245 -12.24 17.20 -14.04
C VAL A 245 -12.24 18.73 -14.12
N GLN A 246 -11.12 19.35 -13.73
CA GLN A 246 -10.94 20.80 -13.74
C GLN A 246 -9.57 21.15 -14.33
N ILE A 247 -9.55 21.86 -15.47
CA ILE A 247 -8.30 22.23 -16.14
C ILE A 247 -7.50 23.20 -15.26
N GLY A 248 -6.23 22.89 -15.02
CA GLY A 248 -5.36 23.72 -14.18
C GLY A 248 -5.80 23.84 -12.72
N GLY A 249 -6.81 23.07 -12.28
CA GLY A 249 -7.36 23.07 -10.93
C GLY A 249 -8.22 24.29 -10.57
N GLU A 250 -8.63 25.08 -11.57
CA GLU A 250 -9.37 26.32 -11.39
C GLU A 250 -10.52 26.44 -12.40
N GLY A 251 -11.56 27.20 -12.06
CA GLY A 251 -12.67 27.51 -12.97
C GLY A 251 -13.68 26.37 -13.16
N ARG A 252 -14.11 26.14 -14.41
CA ARG A 252 -15.22 25.22 -14.74
C ARG A 252 -14.88 23.77 -14.43
N MET A 253 -15.80 23.08 -13.76
CA MET A 253 -15.83 21.63 -13.62
C MET A 253 -16.46 20.99 -14.85
N TYR A 254 -15.87 19.90 -15.33
CA TYR A 254 -16.39 19.09 -16.44
C TYR A 254 -16.73 17.70 -15.93
N ALA A 255 -17.98 17.27 -16.13
CA ALA A 255 -18.37 15.90 -15.88
C ALA A 255 -17.63 14.95 -16.83
N ALA A 256 -17.18 13.83 -16.29
CA ALA A 256 -16.41 12.83 -17.00
C ALA A 256 -16.98 11.43 -16.77
N LYS A 257 -16.70 10.51 -17.69
CA LYS A 257 -17.06 9.09 -17.58
C LYS A 257 -15.81 8.24 -17.63
N VAL A 258 -15.70 7.25 -16.76
CA VAL A 258 -14.63 6.24 -16.85
C VAL A 258 -14.92 5.35 -18.07
N VAL A 259 -14.04 5.34 -19.06
CA VAL A 259 -14.18 4.53 -20.29
C VAL A 259 -13.13 3.43 -20.40
N LEU A 260 -12.09 3.50 -19.56
CA LEU A 260 -11.12 2.42 -19.36
C LEU A 260 -10.73 2.41 -17.88
N TYR A 261 -10.68 1.21 -17.30
CA TYR A 261 -10.27 0.98 -15.94
C TYR A 261 -9.37 -0.27 -15.88
N ASP A 262 -8.05 -0.06 -15.84
CA ASP A 262 -7.04 -1.12 -15.64
C ASP A 262 -6.48 -1.02 -14.22
N TRP A 263 -7.13 -1.74 -13.30
CA TRP A 263 -6.74 -1.81 -11.89
C TRP A 263 -5.40 -2.54 -11.65
N LYS A 264 -4.95 -3.39 -12.59
CA LYS A 264 -3.66 -4.08 -12.46
C LYS A 264 -2.52 -3.09 -12.68
N ARG A 265 -2.62 -2.27 -13.72
CA ARG A 265 -1.64 -1.20 -14.02
C ARG A 265 -1.86 0.06 -13.23
N ASP A 266 -3.01 0.20 -12.59
CA ASP A 266 -3.44 1.41 -11.91
C ASP A 266 -3.62 2.59 -12.89
N ILE A 267 -4.28 2.34 -14.03
CA ILE A 267 -4.59 3.36 -15.03
C ILE A 267 -6.09 3.43 -15.30
N ALA A 268 -6.61 4.64 -15.38
CA ALA A 268 -7.95 4.91 -15.88
C ALA A 268 -7.91 5.95 -17.01
N VAL A 269 -8.85 5.84 -17.93
CA VAL A 269 -9.10 6.85 -18.95
C VAL A 269 -10.52 7.38 -18.81
N LEU A 270 -10.62 8.70 -18.77
CA LEU A 270 -11.88 9.42 -18.66
C LEU A 270 -12.22 10.03 -20.03
N ASP A 271 -13.46 9.82 -20.48
CA ASP A 271 -14.07 10.60 -21.57
C ASP A 271 -14.73 11.86 -20.98
N VAL A 272 -14.38 13.02 -21.53
CA VAL A 272 -14.84 14.33 -21.06
C VAL A 272 -15.45 15.10 -22.24
N PRO A 273 -16.74 14.86 -22.58
CA PRO A 273 -17.34 15.28 -23.85
C PRO A 273 -17.24 16.76 -24.22
N THR A 274 -17.17 17.66 -23.25
CA THR A 274 -17.14 19.11 -23.48
C THR A 274 -15.78 19.74 -23.20
N LEU A 275 -14.74 18.92 -22.99
CA LEU A 275 -13.40 19.38 -22.65
C LEU A 275 -12.72 20.02 -23.86
N LYS A 276 -12.20 21.23 -23.67
CA LYS A 276 -11.38 21.95 -24.67
C LYS A 276 -10.00 22.24 -24.08
N ALA A 277 -9.08 21.31 -24.30
CA ALA A 277 -7.70 21.42 -23.84
C ALA A 277 -6.77 20.69 -24.83
N PRO A 278 -5.56 21.21 -25.08
CA PRO A 278 -4.61 20.54 -25.96
C PRO A 278 -4.12 19.23 -25.32
N PRO A 279 -3.93 18.15 -26.09
CA PRO A 279 -3.36 16.91 -25.54
C PRO A 279 -1.84 17.05 -25.37
N LEU A 280 -1.32 16.54 -24.25
CA LEU A 280 0.10 16.30 -24.08
C LEU A 280 0.55 15.12 -24.93
N GLN A 281 1.75 15.23 -25.48
CA GLN A 281 2.36 14.16 -26.27
C GLN A 281 3.25 13.30 -25.39
N PHE A 282 3.16 11.98 -25.56
CA PHE A 282 4.13 11.07 -24.97
C PHE A 282 5.47 11.18 -25.69
N THR A 283 6.57 11.03 -24.95
CA THR A 283 7.89 10.90 -25.55
C THR A 283 8.02 9.55 -26.28
N SER A 284 8.88 9.52 -27.30
CA SER A 284 9.31 8.28 -27.97
C SER A 284 10.55 7.66 -27.31
N THR A 285 11.21 8.39 -26.42
CA THR A 285 12.49 8.00 -25.81
C THR A 285 12.30 7.81 -24.31
N ASP A 286 12.73 6.67 -23.81
CA ASP A 286 12.71 6.37 -22.38
C ASP A 286 13.66 7.28 -21.59
N ALA A 287 13.32 7.51 -20.33
CA ALA A 287 14.18 8.29 -19.46
C ALA A 287 15.33 7.42 -18.94
N GLU A 288 16.53 7.97 -19.01
CA GLU A 288 17.72 7.36 -18.43
C GLU A 288 17.98 7.90 -17.02
N ARG A 289 18.80 7.17 -16.26
CA ARG A 289 19.26 7.63 -14.94
C ARG A 289 19.95 9.00 -15.09
N GLY A 290 19.58 9.94 -14.22
CA GLY A 290 20.10 11.30 -14.23
C GLY A 290 19.39 12.24 -15.20
N ASN A 291 18.44 11.76 -16.01
CA ASN A 291 17.60 12.66 -16.80
C ASN A 291 16.73 13.53 -15.90
N SER A 292 16.60 14.80 -16.29
CA SER A 292 15.68 15.75 -15.66
C SER A 292 14.24 15.41 -16.04
N ALA A 293 13.35 15.59 -15.07
CA ALA A 293 11.91 15.42 -15.26
C ALA A 293 11.15 16.42 -14.39
N ILE A 294 9.83 16.46 -14.53
CA ILE A 294 8.97 17.36 -13.77
C ILE A 294 7.72 16.58 -13.36
N VAL A 295 7.36 16.65 -12.08
CA VAL A 295 6.07 16.18 -11.55
C VAL A 295 5.15 17.38 -11.45
N ALA A 296 3.97 17.30 -12.06
CA ALA A 296 2.98 18.37 -12.03
C ALA A 296 1.60 17.80 -11.69
N GLY A 297 0.88 18.46 -10.79
CA GLY A 297 -0.40 17.97 -10.31
C GLY A 297 -1.04 18.86 -9.25
N PHE A 298 -1.96 18.26 -8.47
CA PHE A 298 -2.80 18.92 -7.48
C PHE A 298 -2.69 18.19 -6.13
N PRO A 299 -1.56 18.36 -5.43
CA PRO A 299 -1.36 17.70 -4.16
C PRO A 299 -2.36 18.19 -3.11
N GLU A 300 -2.91 17.26 -2.32
CA GLU A 300 -3.73 17.54 -1.13
C GLU A 300 -4.96 18.43 -1.45
N ASN A 301 -5.61 18.15 -2.58
CA ASN A 301 -6.69 18.96 -3.18
C ASN A 301 -6.34 20.43 -3.44
N GLY A 302 -5.06 20.77 -3.38
CA GLY A 302 -4.58 22.12 -3.40
C GLY A 302 -4.59 22.75 -4.79
N ALA A 303 -3.87 23.86 -4.88
CA ALA A 303 -3.58 24.52 -6.15
C ALA A 303 -2.60 23.67 -7.00
N TYR A 304 -2.49 24.04 -8.27
CA TYR A 304 -1.50 23.47 -9.18
C TYR A 304 -0.08 23.62 -8.59
N ASP A 305 0.60 22.50 -8.36
CA ASP A 305 1.96 22.42 -7.83
C ASP A 305 2.86 21.72 -8.84
N VAL A 306 4.07 22.23 -8.97
CA VAL A 306 5.08 21.71 -9.88
C VAL A 306 6.35 21.43 -9.08
N ARG A 307 6.86 20.20 -9.19
CA ARG A 307 8.08 19.76 -8.52
C ARG A 307 9.11 19.30 -9.54
N PRO A 308 10.35 19.81 -9.46
CA PRO A 308 11.42 19.31 -10.29
C PRO A 308 11.75 17.87 -9.85
N ALA A 309 12.08 17.03 -10.82
CA ALA A 309 12.40 15.63 -10.60
C ALA A 309 13.70 15.24 -11.32
N ARG A 310 14.33 14.17 -10.83
CA ARG A 310 15.49 13.53 -11.47
C ARG A 310 15.24 12.03 -11.49
N VAL A 311 15.42 11.38 -12.64
CA VAL A 311 15.21 9.93 -12.75
C VAL A 311 16.36 9.19 -12.06
N ARG A 312 16.03 8.33 -11.09
CA ARG A 312 16.99 7.44 -10.40
C ARG A 312 17.27 6.18 -11.21
N GLY A 313 16.27 5.72 -11.95
CA GLY A 313 16.36 4.58 -12.87
C GLY A 313 14.99 3.99 -13.17
N ARG A 314 14.96 3.09 -14.16
CA ARG A 314 13.82 2.24 -14.47
C ARG A 314 13.95 0.93 -13.72
N ILE A 315 12.89 0.51 -13.03
CA ILE A 315 12.87 -0.69 -12.20
C ILE A 315 11.57 -1.44 -12.40
N THR A 316 11.61 -2.74 -12.13
CA THR A 316 10.42 -3.57 -12.08
C THR A 316 9.91 -3.63 -10.64
N ALA A 317 8.79 -2.94 -10.39
CA ALA A 317 8.11 -2.97 -9.09
C ALA A 317 7.25 -4.23 -8.98
N ASN A 318 7.37 -4.93 -7.84
CA ASN A 318 6.55 -6.08 -7.50
C ASN A 318 5.83 -5.77 -6.19
N GLY A 319 4.52 -5.56 -6.27
CA GLY A 319 3.70 -5.11 -5.15
C GLY A 319 2.24 -5.50 -5.35
N PRO A 320 1.37 -5.23 -4.37
CA PRO A 320 -0.05 -5.51 -4.49
C PRO A 320 -0.69 -4.70 -5.63
N ASP A 321 -1.79 -5.23 -6.19
CA ASP A 321 -2.73 -4.41 -6.96
C ASP A 321 -3.46 -3.41 -6.05
N ILE A 322 -4.23 -2.49 -6.65
CA ILE A 322 -4.94 -1.43 -5.91
C ILE A 322 -6.08 -1.95 -5.00
N TYR A 323 -6.37 -3.26 -5.04
CA TYR A 323 -7.36 -3.94 -4.21
C TYR A 323 -6.73 -4.97 -3.28
N HIS A 324 -5.41 -5.10 -3.26
CA HIS A 324 -4.68 -6.14 -2.53
C HIS A 324 -5.17 -7.58 -2.82
N ARG A 325 -5.74 -7.82 -4.02
CA ARG A 325 -6.26 -9.14 -4.44
C ARG A 325 -5.13 -10.08 -4.88
N GLY A 326 -4.00 -9.52 -5.30
CA GLY A 326 -2.79 -10.27 -5.65
C GLY A 326 -1.58 -9.36 -5.84
N THR A 327 -0.46 -9.97 -6.21
CA THR A 327 0.76 -9.25 -6.58
C THR A 327 0.78 -9.01 -8.08
N VAL A 328 1.10 -7.79 -8.48
CA VAL A 328 1.32 -7.41 -9.87
C VAL A 328 2.73 -6.89 -10.07
N ARG A 329 3.20 -7.03 -11.30
CA ARG A 329 4.51 -6.56 -11.73
C ARG A 329 4.31 -5.38 -12.66
N ARG A 330 4.93 -4.25 -12.32
CA ARG A 330 4.79 -2.99 -13.05
C ARG A 330 6.17 -2.44 -13.39
N ASP A 331 6.36 -2.00 -14.61
CA ASP A 331 7.55 -1.27 -15.02
C ASP A 331 7.42 0.22 -14.69
N VAL A 332 8.34 0.73 -13.87
CA VAL A 332 8.24 2.07 -13.28
C VAL A 332 9.57 2.81 -13.30
N TYR A 333 9.50 4.15 -13.37
CA TYR A 333 10.60 5.03 -13.03
C TYR A 333 10.61 5.31 -11.53
N SER A 334 11.78 5.13 -10.90
CA SER A 334 12.08 5.71 -9.59
C SER A 334 12.61 7.13 -9.77
N LEU A 335 12.11 8.07 -8.98
CA LEU A 335 12.36 9.50 -9.13
C LEU A 335 12.93 10.07 -7.84
N TYR A 336 13.92 10.96 -7.94
CA TYR A 336 14.21 11.93 -6.91
C TYR A 336 13.23 13.08 -7.11
N ALA A 337 12.12 13.05 -6.36
CA ALA A 337 11.10 14.09 -6.36
C ALA A 337 10.29 14.01 -5.06
N THR A 338 9.73 15.14 -4.63
CA THR A 338 8.73 15.15 -3.56
C THR A 338 7.36 14.90 -4.17
N VAL A 339 6.83 13.67 -4.02
CA VAL A 339 5.48 13.29 -4.43
C VAL A 339 4.57 13.25 -3.20
N ARG A 340 3.46 13.97 -3.27
CA ARG A 340 2.42 14.07 -2.22
C ARG A 340 1.08 13.55 -2.73
N GLN A 341 0.19 13.18 -1.81
CA GLN A 341 -1.17 12.72 -2.13
C GLN A 341 -1.84 13.74 -3.05
N GLY A 342 -2.58 13.29 -4.06
CA GLY A 342 -3.15 14.16 -5.09
C GLY A 342 -2.28 14.36 -6.34
N ASN A 343 -0.97 14.08 -6.30
CA ASN A 343 -0.15 14.01 -7.52
C ASN A 343 -0.44 12.77 -8.38
N SER A 344 -1.04 11.72 -7.79
CA SER A 344 -1.41 10.50 -8.52
C SER A 344 -2.24 10.80 -9.76
N GLY A 345 -1.87 10.19 -10.87
CA GLY A 345 -2.47 10.35 -12.18
C GLY A 345 -1.90 11.52 -12.97
N GLY A 346 -1.10 12.38 -12.34
CA GLY A 346 -0.41 13.50 -12.99
C GLY A 346 0.72 13.02 -13.92
N PRO A 347 1.08 13.81 -14.94
CA PRO A 347 2.15 13.43 -15.85
C PRO A 347 3.53 13.59 -15.20
N LEU A 348 4.42 12.65 -15.50
CA LEU A 348 5.86 12.87 -15.39
C LEU A 348 6.35 13.49 -16.70
N LEU A 349 6.68 14.77 -16.69
CA LEU A 349 7.07 15.52 -17.89
C LEU A 349 8.58 15.49 -18.14
N THR A 350 8.96 15.52 -19.41
CA THR A 350 10.30 15.88 -19.87
C THR A 350 10.51 17.40 -19.74
N PRO A 351 11.76 17.90 -19.78
CA PRO A 351 12.03 19.34 -19.82
C PRO A 351 11.39 20.06 -21.02
N GLU A 352 11.05 19.32 -22.09
CA GLU A 352 10.38 19.82 -23.31
C GLU A 352 8.85 19.73 -23.23
N GLY A 353 8.29 19.20 -22.15
CA GLY A 353 6.83 19.12 -21.94
C GLY A 353 6.16 17.89 -22.54
N LYS A 354 6.94 16.89 -22.99
CA LYS A 354 6.41 15.57 -23.35
C LYS A 354 6.22 14.73 -22.10
N VAL A 355 5.46 13.65 -22.18
CA VAL A 355 5.16 12.77 -21.04
C VAL A 355 6.06 11.54 -21.05
N TYR A 356 6.89 11.36 -20.02
CA TYR A 356 7.64 10.12 -19.74
C TYR A 356 6.75 9.00 -19.20
N GLY A 357 5.72 9.34 -18.44
CA GLY A 357 4.92 8.37 -17.70
C GLY A 357 3.85 9.03 -16.81
N VAL A 358 3.24 8.22 -15.94
CA VAL A 358 2.16 8.66 -15.03
C VAL A 358 2.60 8.46 -13.58
N VAL A 359 2.64 9.53 -12.79
CA VAL A 359 2.97 9.47 -11.36
C VAL A 359 1.86 8.71 -10.65
N PHE A 360 2.20 7.69 -9.85
CA PHE A 360 1.19 6.85 -9.19
C PHE A 360 1.43 6.59 -7.71
N ALA A 361 2.67 6.73 -7.24
CA ALA A 361 2.99 6.42 -5.86
C ALA A 361 4.19 7.22 -5.34
N LYS A 362 4.34 7.20 -4.01
CA LYS A 362 5.52 7.71 -3.29
C LYS A 362 6.18 6.58 -2.50
N SER A 363 7.46 6.76 -2.20
CA SER A 363 8.21 5.86 -1.32
C SER A 363 7.71 5.93 0.12
N LEU A 364 7.72 4.78 0.81
CA LEU A 364 7.49 4.67 2.25
C LEU A 364 8.78 4.84 3.07
N ASP A 365 9.95 4.67 2.45
CA ASP A 365 11.27 4.79 3.08
C ASP A 365 11.90 6.19 2.93
N SER A 366 11.51 6.96 1.92
CA SER A 366 12.13 8.23 1.54
C SER A 366 11.10 9.25 1.09
N ALA A 367 11.00 10.36 1.82
CA ALA A 367 10.12 11.49 1.47
C ALA A 367 10.50 12.19 0.14
N GLN A 368 11.68 11.89 -0.41
CA GLN A 368 12.21 12.46 -1.66
C GLN A 368 12.27 11.43 -2.79
N THR A 369 11.51 10.33 -2.66
CA THR A 369 11.41 9.32 -3.70
C THR A 369 9.95 9.13 -4.13
N GLY A 370 9.73 9.20 -5.43
CA GLY A 370 8.44 8.99 -6.08
C GLY A 370 8.52 7.97 -7.20
N TYR A 371 7.37 7.47 -7.63
CA TYR A 371 7.26 6.47 -8.69
C TYR A 371 6.28 6.90 -9.78
N ALA A 372 6.66 6.64 -11.03
CA ALA A 372 5.81 6.83 -12.19
C ALA A 372 5.80 5.58 -13.06
N LEU A 373 4.64 5.16 -13.53
CA LEU A 373 4.50 4.10 -14.53
C LEU A 373 5.15 4.57 -15.83
N THR A 374 5.95 3.71 -16.47
CA THR A 374 6.60 4.07 -17.73
C THR A 374 5.56 4.17 -18.86
N ARG A 375 5.89 4.94 -19.90
CA ARG A 375 5.09 4.98 -21.13
C ARG A 375 4.92 3.60 -21.78
N ASP A 376 5.91 2.72 -21.64
CA ASP A 376 5.84 1.35 -22.14
C ASP A 376 4.85 0.50 -21.34
N GLU A 377 4.85 0.58 -20.01
CA GLU A 377 3.90 -0.13 -19.14
C GLU A 377 2.45 0.19 -19.51
N ILE A 378 2.17 1.48 -19.74
CA ILE A 378 0.82 1.99 -20.00
C ILE A 378 0.48 2.06 -21.50
N SER A 379 1.37 1.60 -22.38
CA SER A 379 1.14 1.62 -23.83
C SER A 379 -0.17 0.95 -24.27
N PRO A 380 -0.56 -0.22 -23.69
CA PRO A 380 -1.86 -0.83 -23.98
C PRO A 380 -3.05 0.07 -23.61
N ASP A 381 -2.95 0.81 -22.50
CA ASP A 381 -4.00 1.70 -22.02
C ASP A 381 -4.09 2.98 -22.86
N ILE A 382 -2.95 3.50 -23.33
CA ILE A 382 -2.92 4.60 -24.30
C ILE A 382 -3.67 4.19 -25.58
N ALA A 383 -3.37 3.01 -26.13
CA ALA A 383 -3.96 2.55 -27.37
C ALA A 383 -5.48 2.32 -27.23
N ARG A 384 -5.90 1.58 -26.20
CA ARG A 384 -7.32 1.30 -25.93
C ARG A 384 -8.10 2.55 -25.54
N GLY A 385 -7.53 3.39 -24.68
CA GLY A 385 -8.17 4.58 -24.14
C GLY A 385 -8.46 5.65 -25.18
N ARG A 386 -7.67 5.72 -26.27
CA ARG A 386 -7.92 6.64 -27.39
C ARG A 386 -9.26 6.37 -28.09
N THR A 387 -9.66 5.10 -28.16
CA THR A 387 -10.85 4.67 -28.92
C THR A 387 -11.97 4.13 -28.03
N ALA A 388 -11.77 4.08 -26.71
CA ALA A 388 -12.77 3.65 -25.75
C ALA A 388 -13.92 4.67 -25.68
N ASN A 389 -15.15 4.19 -25.88
CA ASN A 389 -16.35 5.03 -25.99
C ASN A 389 -17.50 4.56 -25.08
N GLN A 390 -17.36 3.39 -24.46
CA GLN A 390 -18.35 2.85 -23.55
C GLN A 390 -17.90 3.11 -22.12
N GLN A 391 -18.83 3.58 -21.28
CA GLN A 391 -18.58 3.71 -19.85
C GLN A 391 -18.37 2.32 -19.24
N VAL A 392 -17.35 2.20 -18.40
CA VAL A 392 -17.03 0.98 -17.66
C VAL A 392 -17.20 1.22 -16.17
N ASP A 393 -17.42 0.14 -15.43
CA ASP A 393 -17.46 0.17 -13.98
C ASP A 393 -16.08 0.49 -13.39
N SER A 394 -16.05 1.31 -12.34
CA SER A 394 -14.83 1.67 -11.61
C SER A 394 -14.55 0.74 -10.41
N ASP A 395 -15.27 -0.39 -10.35
CA ASP A 395 -15.21 -1.44 -9.31
C ASP A 395 -15.37 -0.82 -7.91
N SER A 396 -15.00 -1.56 -6.87
CA SER A 396 -15.13 -1.18 -5.47
C SER A 396 -14.08 -0.14 -5.05
N CYS A 397 -14.15 0.27 -3.78
CA CYS A 397 -13.18 1.17 -3.17
C CYS A 397 -11.77 0.61 -3.29
N ALA A 398 -10.89 1.36 -3.98
CA ALA A 398 -9.46 1.07 -3.94
C ALA A 398 -8.95 1.18 -2.48
N LEU A 399 -8.11 0.21 -2.10
CA LEU A 399 -7.61 -0.03 -0.73
C LEU A 399 -6.23 0.58 -0.52
#